data_AF-A0AA95HTX4-F1
#
_entry.id   AF-A0AA95HTX4-F1
#
_cell.length_a   1.000
_cell.length_b   1.000
_cell.length_c   1.000
_cell.angle_alpha   90.00
_cell.angle_beta   90.00
_cell.angle_gamma   90.00
#
_symmetry.space_group_name_H-M   'P 1'
#
loop_
_entity.id
_entity.type
_entity.pdbx_description
1 polymer ?
#
loop_
_entity_poly.entity_id
_entity_poly.type
_entity_poly.pdbx_seq_one_letter_code
_entity_poly.pdbx_strand_id
1 'polypeptide(L)'
;MYLFSRLQKCKGCPLKHRYHRSRSERIVQVNHQLRKIKEKERKKLLSPQELKYRRQRPQNVEAVFSNLKKNKHLLFKEGSQKLKS
;
A
#
# COMPACT_ATOMS: atom_id res chain seq x y z
N MET A 1 -18.64 12.85 -7.02
CA MET A 1 -19.76 12.09 -7.61
C MET A 1 -19.49 10.61 -7.53
N TYR A 2 -20.33 9.91 -6.77
CA TYR A 2 -20.37 8.46 -6.76
C TYR A 2 -21.27 7.98 -7.89
N LEU A 3 -20.80 7.03 -8.70
CA LEU A 3 -21.64 6.36 -9.69
C LEU A 3 -22.14 5.05 -9.08
N PHE A 4 -23.45 4.86 -9.12
CA PHE A 4 -24.13 3.66 -8.67
C PHE A 4 -24.31 2.73 -9.87
N SER A 5 -23.70 1.56 -9.84
CA SER A 5 -23.87 0.55 -10.89
C SER A 5 -24.53 -0.69 -10.30
N ARG A 6 -25.70 -1.03 -10.86
CA ARG A 6 -26.50 -2.18 -10.47
C ARG A 6 -26.08 -3.37 -11.33
N LEU A 7 -25.52 -4.41 -10.69
CA LEU A 7 -25.11 -5.62 -11.40
C LEU A 7 -26.33 -6.50 -11.67
N GLN A 8 -26.53 -6.90 -12.93
CA GLN A 8 -27.59 -7.83 -13.27
C GLN A 8 -27.33 -9.21 -12.68
N LYS A 9 -28.39 -9.85 -12.17
CA LYS A 9 -28.33 -11.22 -11.67
C LYS A 9 -28.05 -12.16 -12.84
N CYS A 10 -26.89 -12.80 -12.85
CA CYS A 10 -26.67 -13.94 -13.73
C CYS A 10 -27.65 -15.07 -13.34
N LYS A 11 -28.57 -15.42 -14.24
CA LYS A 11 -29.51 -16.54 -14.10
C LYS A 11 -28.86 -17.76 -14.77
N GLY A 12 -28.67 -18.84 -14.03
CA GLY A 12 -28.07 -20.09 -14.56
C GLY A 12 -26.55 -20.23 -14.47
N CYS A 13 -25.82 -19.30 -13.83
CA CYS A 13 -24.37 -19.47 -13.65
C CYS A 13 -24.07 -20.63 -12.66
N PRO A 14 -23.38 -21.70 -13.08
CA PRO A 14 -23.08 -22.83 -12.21
C PRO A 14 -22.15 -22.44 -11.05
N LEU A 15 -21.40 -21.34 -11.19
CA LEU A 15 -20.49 -20.82 -10.17
C LEU A 15 -21.16 -19.87 -9.17
N LYS A 16 -22.46 -19.56 -9.35
CA LYS A 16 -23.17 -18.57 -8.51
C LYS A 16 -23.16 -18.93 -7.03
N HIS A 17 -23.37 -20.20 -6.69
CA HIS A 17 -23.38 -20.68 -5.30
C HIS A 17 -22.03 -20.46 -4.60
N ARG A 18 -20.91 -20.56 -5.33
CA ARG A 18 -19.55 -20.40 -4.78
C ARG A 18 -19.13 -18.93 -4.60
N TYR A 19 -19.48 -18.06 -5.55
CA TYR A 19 -18.93 -16.69 -5.60
C TYR A 19 -19.94 -15.58 -5.28
N HIS A 20 -21.24 -15.86 -5.28
CA HIS A 20 -22.30 -14.88 -5.03
C HIS A 20 -23.02 -15.15 -3.70
N ARG A 21 -22.40 -14.76 -2.58
CA ARG A 21 -22.97 -14.95 -1.23
C ARG A 21 -24.24 -14.12 -0.93
N SER A 22 -24.48 -13.02 -1.65
CA SER A 22 -25.63 -12.15 -1.39
C SER A 22 -26.90 -12.67 -2.10
N ARG A 23 -28.05 -12.62 -1.43
CA ARG A 23 -29.36 -12.94 -2.04
C ARG A 23 -29.89 -11.78 -2.92
N SER A 24 -29.51 -10.56 -2.59
CA SER A 24 -29.84 -9.33 -3.30
C SER A 24 -28.79 -8.94 -4.35
N GLU A 25 -29.18 -8.03 -5.25
CA GLU A 25 -28.30 -7.46 -6.28
C GLU A 25 -27.26 -6.57 -5.63
N ARG A 26 -26.02 -6.72 -6.08
CA ARG A 26 -24.92 -5.88 -5.60
C ARG A 26 -24.98 -4.55 -6.30
N ILE A 27 -24.98 -3.51 -5.48
CA ILE A 27 -24.83 -2.14 -5.91
C ILE A 27 -23.38 -1.77 -5.62
N VAL A 28 -22.62 -1.51 -6.68
CA VAL A 28 -21.23 -1.06 -6.54
C VAL A 28 -21.21 0.45 -6.67
N GLN A 29 -20.69 1.10 -5.64
CA GLN A 29 -20.53 2.54 -5.60
C GLN A 29 -19.09 2.89 -5.95
N VAL A 30 -18.88 3.63 -7.04
CA VAL A 30 -17.53 4.02 -7.49
C VAL A 30 -17.34 5.53 -7.33
N ASN A 31 -16.33 5.94 -6.58
CA ASN A 31 -15.93 7.35 -6.48
C ASN A 31 -14.90 7.71 -7.57
N HIS A 32 -15.36 8.37 -8.62
CA HIS A 32 -14.49 8.77 -9.73
C HIS A 32 -13.49 9.86 -9.36
N GLN A 33 -13.87 10.80 -8.49
CA GLN A 33 -12.99 11.87 -8.04
C GLN A 33 -11.83 11.30 -7.22
N LEU A 34 -12.14 10.41 -6.28
CA LEU A 34 -11.13 9.72 -5.49
C LEU A 34 -10.18 8.91 -6.38
N ARG A 35 -10.70 8.25 -7.42
CA ARG A 35 -9.88 7.48 -8.36
C ARG A 35 -8.90 8.37 -9.13
N LYS A 36 -9.37 9.53 -9.62
CA LYS A 36 -8.53 10.54 -10.29
C LYS A 36 -7.43 11.08 -9.37
N ILE A 37 -7.76 11.39 -8.11
CA ILE A 37 -6.79 11.89 -7.13
C ILE A 37 -5.73 10.82 -6.85
N LYS A 38 -6.15 9.58 -6.56
CA LYS A 38 -5.23 8.46 -6.34
C LYS A 38 -4.31 8.22 -7.54
N GLU A 39 -4.81 8.36 -8.76
CA GLU A 39 -4.01 8.20 -9.97
C GLU A 39 -2.98 9.31 -10.14
N LYS A 40 -3.36 10.58 -9.90
CA LYS A 40 -2.43 11.72 -9.93
C LYS A 40 -1.30 11.55 -8.91
N GLU A 41 -1.66 11.21 -7.67
CA GLU A 41 -0.67 10.97 -6.61
C GLU A 41 0.22 9.77 -6.93
N ARG A 42 -0.33 8.70 -7.51
CA ARG A 42 0.46 7.54 -7.95
C ARG A 42 1.46 7.91 -9.04
N LYS A 43 1.08 8.75 -10.02
CA LYS A 43 2.00 9.25 -11.05
C LYS A 43 3.12 10.09 -10.46
N LYS A 44 2.82 10.96 -9.49
CA LYS A 44 3.84 11.74 -8.76
C LYS A 44 4.80 10.81 -7.99
N LEU A 45 4.27 9.86 -7.22
CA LEU A 45 5.05 8.92 -6.41
C LEU A 45 5.92 7.95 -7.22
N LEU A 46 5.53 7.68 -8.47
CA LEU A 46 6.30 6.83 -9.41
C LEU A 46 7.22 7.64 -10.31
N SER A 47 7.31 8.96 -10.12
CA SER A 47 8.28 9.77 -10.83
C SER A 47 9.71 9.31 -10.52
N PRO A 48 10.65 9.43 -11.47
CA PRO A 48 12.03 8.99 -11.27
C PRO A 48 12.71 9.73 -10.10
N GLN A 49 12.28 10.96 -9.79
CA GLN A 49 12.77 11.72 -8.65
C GLN A 49 12.27 11.12 -7.31
N GLU A 50 10.98 10.83 -7.18
CA GLU A 50 10.41 10.20 -5.98
C GLU A 50 10.97 8.78 -5.75
N LEU A 51 11.25 8.03 -6.83
CA LEU A 51 11.91 6.73 -6.74
C LEU A 51 13.34 6.84 -6.22
N LYS A 52 14.10 7.88 -6.61
CA LYS A 52 15.43 8.17 -6.05
C LYS A 52 15.33 8.49 -4.56
N TYR A 53 14.39 9.33 -4.14
CA TYR A 53 14.19 9.65 -2.72
C TYR A 53 13.75 8.43 -1.89
N ARG A 54 12.93 7.54 -2.45
CA ARG A 54 12.56 6.27 -1.80
C ARG A 54 13.78 5.37 -1.54
N ARG A 55 14.70 5.29 -2.50
CA ARG A 55 15.95 4.52 -2.34
C ARG A 55 16.90 5.15 -1.31
N GLN A 56 16.89 6.47 -1.19
CA GLN A 56 17.75 7.21 -0.25
C GLN A 56 17.24 7.23 1.21
N ARG A 57 15.94 6.95 1.47
CA ARG A 57 15.39 6.89 2.84
C ARG A 57 16.20 6.00 3.80
N PRO A 58 16.43 4.71 3.50
CA PRO A 58 17.18 3.85 4.41
C PRO A 58 18.60 4.37 4.64
N GLN A 59 19.26 4.87 3.60
CA GLN A 59 20.62 5.40 3.65
C GLN A 59 20.73 6.65 4.56
N ASN A 60 19.76 7.57 4.46
CA ASN A 60 19.70 8.74 5.34
C ASN A 60 19.39 8.35 6.79
N VAL A 61 18.50 7.39 7.00
CA VAL A 61 18.15 6.89 8.33
C VAL A 61 19.36 6.22 8.99
N GLU A 62 20.07 5.36 8.27
CA GLU A 62 21.31 4.73 8.71
C GLU A 62 22.42 5.74 8.99
N ALA A 63 22.58 6.77 8.16
CA ALA A 63 23.56 7.84 8.39
C ALA A 63 23.26 8.63 9.67
N VAL A 64 22.00 8.93 9.95
CA VAL A 64 21.56 9.58 11.20
C VAL A 64 21.83 8.67 12.40
N PHE A 65 21.50 7.38 12.31
CA PHE A 65 21.80 6.42 13.39
C PHE A 65 23.31 6.22 13.60
N SER A 66 24.11 6.20 12.54
CA SER A 66 25.57 6.10 12.61
C SER A 66 26.18 7.33 13.27
N ASN A 67 25.70 8.53 12.94
CA ASN A 67 26.12 9.78 13.57
C ASN A 67 25.69 9.86 15.04
N LEU A 68 24.48 9.37 15.36
CA LEU A 68 24.00 9.27 16.74
C LEU A 68 24.86 8.30 17.56
N LYS A 69 25.26 7.15 17.00
CA LYS A 69 26.18 6.19 17.64
C LYS A 69 27.59 6.76 17.86
N LYS A 70 28.07 7.60 16.94
CA LYS A 70 29.43 8.19 17.00
C LYS A 70 29.53 9.43 17.88
N ASN A 71 28.53 10.32 17.82
CA ASN A 71 28.58 11.63 18.50
C ASN A 71 27.83 11.67 19.83
N LYS A 72 26.93 10.73 20.09
CA LYS A 72 26.30 10.56 21.39
C LYS A 72 26.63 9.16 21.86
N HIS A 73 27.06 9.01 23.11
CA HIS A 73 27.42 7.73 23.73
C HIS A 73 26.19 6.81 23.96
N LEU A 74 25.23 6.81 23.03
CA LEU A 74 24.01 6.03 23.05
C LEU A 74 24.37 4.60 22.64
N LEU A 75 24.65 3.80 23.66
CA LEU A 75 24.81 2.36 23.59
C LEU A 75 23.47 1.73 23.20
N PHE A 76 23.19 1.59 21.91
CA PHE A 76 22.35 0.49 21.46
C PHE A 76 23.17 -0.80 21.65
N LYS A 77 23.18 -1.34 22.88
CA LYS A 77 23.71 -2.67 23.12
C LYS A 77 22.83 -3.64 22.33
N GLU A 78 23.42 -4.25 21.31
CA GLU A 78 22.74 -5.19 20.43
C GLU A 78 22.32 -6.43 21.23
N GLY A 79 21.01 -6.70 21.20
CA GLY A 79 20.43 -8.01 21.47
C GLY A 79 19.93 -8.61 20.18
N SER A 80 20.84 -8.90 19.25
CA SER A 80 20.54 -9.68 18.03
C SER A 80 21.65 -10.70 17.77
N GLN A 81 22.03 -11.45 18.80
CA GLN A 81 22.60 -12.77 18.58
C GLN A 81 21.47 -13.78 18.47
N LYS A 82 21.20 -14.28 17.27
CA LYS A 82 21.06 -15.72 17.01
C LYS A 82 20.83 -15.97 15.51
N LEU A 83 21.40 -17.09 15.07
CA LEU A 83 21.30 -17.73 13.74
C LEU A 83 22.46 -17.41 12.79
N LYS A 84 23.61 -18.06 13.05
CA LYS A 84 24.32 -18.81 12.01
C LYS A 84 24.68 -20.18 12.60
N SER A 85 23.91 -21.19 12.17
CA SER A 85 24.32 -22.59 12.12
C SER A 85 25.45 -22.75 11.12
#